data_AF-A0A3E0KIK9-F1
#
_entry.id   AF-A0A3E0KIK9-F1
#
_cell.length_a   1.000
_cell.length_b   1.000
_cell.length_c   1.000
_cell.angle_alpha   90.00
_cell.angle_beta   90.00
_cell.angle_gamma   90.00
#
_symmetry.space_group_name_H-M   'P 1'
#
loop_
_entity.id
_entity.type
_entity.pdbx_description
1 polymer ?
#
loop_
_entity_poly.entity_id
_entity_poly.type
_entity_poly.pdbx_seq_one_letter_code
_entity_poly.pdbx_strand_id
1 'polypeptide(L)'
;MVRRRDWMAALLVAGLALLGRPWPAAFPAEVPAWEQFTLPPGDWTTVPPAQPGGAGDPVLEVHVPAAGDGEAMLVRCGGRAVLIGAGGPWAGPRVAAYLDRAGVRRLEAVVIAHDAPYH
;
A
#
# COMPACT_ATOMS: atom_id res chain seq x y z
N MET A 1 7.73 58.96 -5.71
CA MET A 1 8.31 57.72 -6.27
C MET A 1 8.84 56.87 -5.13
N VAL A 2 8.00 56.00 -4.55
CA VAL A 2 8.40 55.08 -3.47
C VAL A 2 8.49 53.67 -4.05
N ARG A 3 9.74 53.21 -4.16
CA ARG A 3 10.29 51.86 -4.14
C ARG A 3 9.38 50.69 -4.58
N ARG A 4 9.58 50.25 -5.83
CA ARG A 4 9.32 48.87 -6.30
C ARG A 4 10.11 47.79 -5.53
N ARG A 5 11.02 48.18 -4.62
CA ARG A 5 11.94 47.31 -3.90
C ARG A 5 11.35 46.68 -2.63
N ASP A 6 10.23 47.24 -2.16
CA ASP A 6 9.60 46.80 -0.91
C ASP A 6 8.70 45.57 -1.13
N TRP A 7 8.25 45.35 -2.37
CA TRP A 7 7.37 44.24 -2.76
C TRP A 7 8.09 42.88 -2.81
N MET A 8 9.35 42.87 -3.26
CA MET A 8 10.14 41.63 -3.30
C MET A 8 10.52 41.14 -1.91
N ALA A 9 10.80 42.07 -0.99
CA ALA A 9 11.06 41.73 0.42
C ALA A 9 9.80 41.18 1.09
N ALA A 10 8.63 41.77 0.83
CA ALA A 10 7.35 41.28 1.36
C ALA A 10 7.02 39.87 0.85
N LEU A 11 7.26 39.59 -0.44
CA LEU A 11 7.03 38.26 -1.03
C LEU A 11 8.01 37.19 -0.50
N LEU A 12 9.27 37.55 -0.25
CA LEU A 12 10.26 36.65 0.35
C LEU A 12 9.91 36.30 1.81
N VAL A 13 9.47 37.28 2.60
CA VAL A 13 9.04 37.05 3.99
C VAL A 13 7.76 36.20 4.04
N ALA A 14 6.80 36.47 3.15
CA ALA A 14 5.58 35.66 3.04
C ALA A 14 5.88 34.21 2.58
N GLY A 15 6.84 34.03 1.67
CA GLY A 15 7.28 32.71 1.20
C GLY A 15 8.00 31.89 2.27
N LEU A 16 8.89 32.50 3.06
CA LEU A 16 9.54 31.82 4.19
C LEU A 16 8.55 31.44 5.30
N ALA A 17 7.54 32.27 5.56
CA ALA A 17 6.50 31.97 6.56
C ALA A 17 5.63 30.76 6.16
N LEU A 18 5.52 30.44 4.88
CA LEU A 18 4.82 29.25 4.39
C LEU A 18 5.66 27.96 4.49
N LEU A 19 6.99 28.07 4.44
CA LEU A 19 7.93 26.95 4.66
C LEU A 19 8.11 26.62 6.15
N GLY A 20 7.81 27.56 7.04
CA GLY A 20 7.83 27.37 8.50
C GLY A 20 6.52 26.83 9.08
N ARG A 21 5.53 26.50 8.26
CA ARG A 21 4.31 25.85 8.74
C ARG A 21 4.69 24.44 9.20
N PRO A 22 4.60 24.12 10.52
CA PRO A 22 4.82 22.76 10.96
C PRO A 22 3.84 21.88 10.20
N TRP A 23 4.37 20.83 9.58
CA TRP A 23 3.63 19.66 9.12
C TRP A 23 2.46 19.42 10.08
N PRO A 24 1.22 19.15 9.58
CA PRO A 24 0.06 19.09 10.44
C PRO A 24 0.38 18.24 11.67
N ALA A 25 0.35 18.90 12.83
CA ALA A 25 0.61 18.35 14.15
C ALA A 25 -0.54 17.43 14.55
N ALA A 26 -0.72 16.36 13.79
CA ALA A 26 -1.74 15.35 14.00
C ALA A 26 -1.16 13.94 13.74
N PHE A 27 0.14 13.75 14.00
CA PHE A 27 0.51 12.45 14.55
C PHE A 27 -0.04 12.44 15.99
N PRO A 28 -0.95 11.52 16.34
CA PRO A 28 -1.36 11.38 17.72
C PRO A 28 -0.08 11.22 18.56
N ALA A 29 0.04 12.01 19.63
CA ALA A 29 1.21 11.96 20.53
C ALA A 29 1.43 10.55 21.11
N GLU A 30 0.36 9.75 21.10
CA GLU A 30 0.35 8.34 21.43
C GLU A 30 0.31 7.55 20.12
N VAL A 31 1.47 7.41 19.48
CA VAL A 31 1.63 6.29 18.54
C VAL A 31 1.68 5.05 19.41
N PRO A 32 0.72 4.13 19.26
CA PRO A 32 0.77 2.90 20.00
C PRO A 32 2.13 2.20 19.83
N ALA A 33 2.86 2.03 20.95
CA ALA A 33 4.06 1.20 21.02
C ALA A 33 3.76 -0.21 20.47
N TRP A 34 4.71 -0.79 19.71
CA TRP A 34 4.51 -2.06 18.98
C TRP A 34 4.03 -3.21 19.89
N GLU A 35 4.33 -3.11 21.18
CA GLU A 35 3.94 -4.00 22.27
C GLU A 35 2.43 -4.11 22.51
N GLN A 36 1.61 -3.24 21.92
CA GLN A 36 0.14 -3.39 21.99
C GLN A 36 -0.48 -3.99 20.73
N PHE A 37 0.28 -4.06 19.64
CA PHE A 37 -0.08 -4.83 18.45
C PHE A 37 0.52 -6.24 18.48
N THR A 38 1.41 -6.51 19.44
CA THR A 38 1.56 -7.89 19.88
C THR A 38 0.25 -8.30 20.51
N LEU A 39 -0.55 -9.02 19.75
CA LEU A 39 -1.45 -10.01 20.32
C LEU A 39 -0.66 -10.73 21.44
N PRO A 40 -1.31 -11.18 22.54
CA PRO A 40 -0.67 -12.19 23.38
C PRO A 40 -0.04 -13.24 22.45
N PRO A 41 1.04 -13.93 22.82
CA PRO A 41 1.51 -15.10 22.10
C PRO A 41 0.44 -16.20 22.22
N GLY A 42 -0.75 -15.94 21.66
CA GLY A 42 -1.60 -16.93 21.09
C GLY A 42 -0.85 -17.54 19.93
N ASP A 43 -1.34 -18.68 19.56
CA ASP A 43 -0.73 -19.68 18.71
C ASP A 43 -0.66 -19.22 17.23
N TRP A 44 -0.07 -18.05 16.95
CA TRP A 44 0.19 -17.55 15.59
C TRP A 44 1.50 -18.12 15.01
N THR A 45 2.34 -18.72 15.84
CA THR A 45 3.48 -19.56 15.42
C THR A 45 3.06 -20.98 15.09
N THR A 46 1.98 -21.49 15.69
CA THR A 46 1.35 -22.71 15.23
C THR A 46 0.45 -22.37 14.05
N VAL A 47 1.08 -22.29 12.88
CA VAL A 47 0.36 -22.52 11.63
C VAL A 47 -0.38 -23.84 11.83
N PRO A 48 -1.72 -23.87 11.89
CA PRO A 48 -2.44 -25.13 11.95
C PRO A 48 -1.87 -25.98 10.82
N PRO A 49 -1.46 -27.24 11.08
CA PRO A 49 -0.87 -28.07 10.05
C PRO A 49 -1.79 -27.97 8.84
N ALA A 50 -1.24 -27.54 7.71
CA ALA A 50 -2.01 -27.33 6.50
C ALA A 50 -2.87 -28.59 6.32
N GLN A 51 -4.18 -28.45 6.49
CA GLN A 51 -5.06 -29.59 6.31
C GLN A 51 -4.79 -30.03 4.87
N PRO A 52 -4.35 -31.28 4.64
CA PRO A 52 -4.20 -31.75 3.28
C PRO A 52 -5.56 -31.55 2.64
N GLY A 53 -5.62 -30.64 1.66
CA GLY A 53 -6.83 -30.44 0.88
C GLY A 53 -7.27 -31.81 0.41
N GLY A 54 -8.55 -32.12 0.57
CA GLY A 54 -9.10 -33.37 0.04
C GLY A 54 -8.70 -33.47 -1.43
N ALA A 55 -8.46 -34.69 -1.93
CA ALA A 55 -8.15 -34.87 -3.35
C ALA A 55 -9.28 -34.23 -4.20
N GLY A 56 -9.02 -33.05 -4.75
CA GLY A 56 -10.01 -32.23 -5.47
C GLY A 56 -10.26 -30.82 -4.92
N ASP A 57 -9.78 -30.48 -3.72
CA ASP A 57 -9.92 -29.13 -3.19
C ASP A 57 -9.04 -28.12 -3.96
N PRO A 58 -9.58 -26.95 -4.32
CA PRO A 58 -8.82 -25.94 -5.02
C PRO A 58 -7.68 -25.40 -4.15
N VAL A 59 -6.47 -25.39 -4.70
CA VAL A 59 -5.29 -24.83 -4.03
C VAL A 59 -5.42 -23.31 -3.95
N LEU A 60 -5.24 -22.76 -2.75
CA LEU A 60 -5.08 -21.33 -2.52
C LEU A 60 -3.62 -20.94 -2.78
N GLU A 61 -3.40 -20.05 -3.74
CA GLU A 61 -2.08 -19.52 -4.09
C GLU A 61 -2.03 -18.03 -3.77
N VAL A 62 -0.93 -17.57 -3.16
CA VAL A 62 -0.66 -16.15 -2.90
C VAL A 62 0.64 -15.78 -3.59
N HIS A 63 0.58 -14.76 -4.42
CA HIS A 63 1.67 -14.27 -5.25
C HIS A 63 1.95 -12.82 -4.89
N VAL A 64 3.21 -12.48 -4.67
CA VAL A 64 3.65 -11.09 -4.48
C VAL A 64 4.43 -10.67 -5.73
N PRO A 65 3.80 -9.97 -6.70
CA PRO A 65 4.52 -9.45 -7.85
C PRO A 65 5.57 -8.45 -7.36
N ALA A 66 6.78 -8.52 -7.92
CA ALA A 66 7.76 -7.47 -7.71
C ALA A 66 7.26 -6.18 -8.39
N ALA A 67 6.45 -5.37 -7.72
CA ALA A 67 5.81 -4.17 -8.23
C ALA A 67 6.64 -2.88 -7.99
N GLY A 68 7.83 -2.99 -7.39
CA GLY A 68 8.64 -1.85 -6.96
C GLY A 68 8.36 -1.51 -5.49
N ASP A 69 8.31 -0.21 -5.16
CA ASP A 69 8.10 0.29 -3.79
C ASP A 69 6.64 0.20 -3.30
N GLY A 70 5.72 -0.28 -4.14
CA GLY A 70 4.31 -0.43 -3.81
C GLY A 70 3.90 -1.87 -3.56
N GLU A 71 2.80 -2.04 -2.83
CA GLU A 71 2.26 -3.35 -2.48
C GLU A 71 1.28 -3.83 -3.54
N ALA A 72 1.54 -5.02 -4.10
CA ALA A 72 0.58 -5.74 -4.90
C ALA A 72 0.60 -7.22 -4.48
N MET A 73 -0.56 -7.84 -4.40
CA MET A 73 -0.71 -9.26 -4.10
C MET A 73 -1.80 -9.87 -4.97
N LEU A 74 -1.50 -10.98 -5.62
CA LEU A 74 -2.48 -11.77 -6.37
C LEU A 74 -2.84 -13.01 -5.55
N VAL A 75 -4.11 -13.17 -5.25
CA VAL A 75 -4.67 -14.35 -4.58
C VAL A 75 -5.44 -15.17 -5.61
N ARG A 76 -5.14 -16.46 -5.73
CA ARG A 76 -5.82 -17.39 -6.65
C ARG A 76 -6.37 -18.58 -5.90
N CYS A 77 -7.57 -19.01 -6.27
CA CYS A 77 -8.15 -20.24 -5.76
C CYS A 77 -9.20 -20.75 -6.75
N GLY A 78 -9.06 -22.00 -7.20
CA GLY A 78 -10.07 -22.66 -8.05
C GLY A 78 -10.37 -21.90 -9.36
N GLY A 79 -9.34 -21.35 -10.00
CA GLY A 79 -9.47 -20.58 -11.25
C GLY A 79 -10.00 -19.15 -11.08
N ARG A 80 -10.29 -18.72 -9.84
CA ARG A 80 -10.66 -17.34 -9.49
C ARG A 80 -9.42 -16.57 -9.06
N ALA A 81 -9.40 -15.27 -9.34
CA ALA A 81 -8.30 -14.40 -9.02
C ALA A 81 -8.80 -13.08 -8.41
N VAL A 82 -8.14 -12.65 -7.33
CA VAL A 82 -8.35 -11.34 -6.70
C VAL A 82 -6.99 -10.64 -6.63
N LEU A 83 -6.97 -9.36 -6.99
CA LEU A 83 -5.80 -8.52 -6.82
C LEU A 83 -6.02 -7.62 -5.59
N ILE A 84 -5.08 -7.63 -4.66
CA ILE A 84 -5.02 -6.73 -3.52
C ILE A 84 -3.92 -5.71 -3.79
N GLY A 85 -4.30 -4.45 -3.83
CA GLY A 85 -3.47 -3.36 -4.34
C GLY A 85 -3.21 -3.44 -5.85
N ALA A 86 -2.32 -2.60 -6.33
CA ALA A 86 -1.78 -2.49 -7.67
C ALA A 86 -0.37 -1.86 -7.65
N GLY A 87 0.18 -1.58 -6.47
CA GLY A 87 1.44 -0.89 -6.28
C GLY A 87 1.37 0.61 -6.61
N GLY A 88 2.53 1.26 -6.68
CA GLY A 88 2.59 2.70 -6.97
C GLY A 88 2.13 3.09 -8.37
N PRO A 89 2.03 4.40 -8.67
CA PRO A 89 1.40 4.90 -9.90
C PRO A 89 2.05 4.40 -11.19
N TRP A 90 3.31 3.97 -11.10
CA TRP A 90 4.13 3.47 -12.22
C TRP A 90 4.16 1.94 -12.31
N ALA A 91 3.56 1.22 -11.36
CA ALA A 91 3.60 -0.23 -11.29
C ALA A 91 2.62 -0.92 -12.26
N GLY A 92 1.62 -0.19 -12.77
CA GLY A 92 0.55 -0.71 -13.63
C GLY A 92 1.02 -1.64 -14.75
N PRO A 93 1.96 -1.23 -15.63
CA PRO A 93 2.48 -2.09 -16.70
C PRO A 93 3.12 -3.38 -16.18
N ARG A 94 3.82 -3.32 -15.04
CA ARG A 94 4.51 -4.46 -14.44
C ARG A 94 3.53 -5.45 -13.81
N VAL A 95 2.51 -4.94 -13.13
CA VAL A 95 1.41 -5.75 -12.57
C VAL A 95 0.61 -6.38 -13.69
N ALA A 96 0.24 -5.63 -14.73
CA ALA A 96 -0.47 -6.17 -15.89
C ALA A 96 0.33 -7.29 -16.59
N ALA A 97 1.63 -7.08 -16.83
CA ALA A 97 2.50 -8.11 -17.40
C ALA A 97 2.65 -9.33 -16.48
N TYR A 98 2.60 -9.15 -15.16
CA TYR A 98 2.59 -10.26 -14.22
C TYR A 98 1.30 -11.08 -14.31
N LEU A 99 0.15 -10.41 -14.29
CA LEU A 99 -1.17 -11.06 -14.41
C LEU A 99 -1.29 -11.86 -15.70
N ASP A 100 -0.79 -11.32 -16.81
CA ASP A 100 -0.74 -12.00 -18.11
C ASP A 100 0.12 -13.27 -18.05
N ARG A 101 1.36 -13.18 -17.54
CA ARG A 101 2.23 -14.36 -17.36
C ARG A 101 1.65 -15.39 -16.38
N ALA A 102 0.87 -14.94 -15.39
CA ALA A 102 0.16 -15.80 -14.44
C ALA A 102 -1.12 -16.43 -15.03
N GLY A 103 -1.45 -16.14 -16.28
CA GLY A 103 -2.64 -16.66 -16.97
C GLY A 103 -3.96 -16.10 -16.43
N VAL A 104 -3.92 -14.96 -15.73
CA VAL A 104 -5.12 -14.32 -15.18
C VAL A 104 -5.83 -13.56 -16.30
N ARG A 105 -6.97 -14.08 -16.76
CA ARG A 105 -7.79 -13.42 -17.79
C ARG A 105 -8.86 -12.49 -17.22
N ARG A 106 -9.22 -12.69 -15.96
CA ARG A 106 -10.26 -11.94 -15.26
C ARG A 106 -9.92 -11.87 -13.79
N LEU A 107 -10.07 -10.68 -13.22
CA LEU A 107 -10.09 -10.47 -11.77
C LEU A 107 -11.55 -10.44 -11.33
N GLU A 108 -11.86 -11.17 -10.27
CA GLU A 108 -13.17 -11.15 -9.61
C GLU A 108 -13.34 -9.84 -8.82
N ALA A 109 -12.24 -9.34 -8.26
CA ALA A 109 -12.19 -8.07 -7.55
C ALA A 109 -10.77 -7.48 -7.59
N VAL A 110 -10.72 -6.16 -7.40
CA VAL A 110 -9.53 -5.42 -7.00
C VAL A 110 -9.82 -4.79 -5.65
N VAL A 111 -9.00 -5.09 -4.64
CA VAL A 111 -9.17 -4.60 -3.27
C VAL A 111 -8.07 -3.59 -2.99
N ILE A 112 -8.43 -2.34 -2.74
CA ILE A 112 -7.48 -1.29 -2.37
C ILE A 112 -7.57 -1.11 -0.85
N ALA A 113 -6.45 -1.27 -0.14
CA ALA A 113 -6.42 -1.24 1.32
C ALA A 113 -6.70 0.16 1.89
N HIS A 114 -6.15 1.20 1.25
CA HIS A 114 -6.42 2.61 1.56
C HIS A 114 -6.07 3.49 0.35
N ASP A 115 -6.45 4.77 0.40
CA ASP A 115 -6.38 5.72 -0.70
C ASP A 115 -5.01 6.39 -0.91
N ALA A 116 -3.94 5.84 -0.33
CA ALA A 116 -2.60 6.39 -0.56
C ALA A 116 -2.09 5.96 -1.96
N PRO A 117 -1.30 6.80 -2.63
CA PRO A 117 -0.92 6.59 -4.03
C PRO A 117 0.00 5.38 -4.29
N TYR A 118 0.40 4.63 -3.26
CA TYR A 118 1.36 3.52 -3.37
C TYR A 118 0.72 2.12 -3.25
N HIS A 119 -0.62 2.05 -3.26
CA HIS A 119 -1.38 0.82 -3.08
C HIS A 119 -2.18 0.45 -4.29
#